data_AF-A0AA89Q1K6-F1
#
_entry.id   AF-A0AA89Q1K6-F1
#
_cell.length_a   1.000
_cell.length_b   1.000
_cell.length_c   1.000
_cell.angle_alpha   90.00
_cell.angle_beta   90.00
_cell.angle_gamma   90.00
#
_symmetry.space_group_name_H-M   'P 1'
#
loop_
_entity.id
_entity.type
_entity.pdbx_description
1 polymer ?
#
loop_
_entity_poly.entity_id
_entity_poly.type
_entity_poly.pdbx_seq_one_letter_code
_entity_poly.pdbx_strand_id
1 'polypeptide(L)'
;MMSWLATLVAALIGGMSGGFLAPWAKARFDRRHERHQAFDRAITAVKAVLYAYTAPSHVDRSHIGDSTYAQEFADQLLTRRVERFFEATYGMRQAIAELEPHYKVVWNPDQFQLTEEELKHLVDQLKMAR
;
A
#
# COMPACT_ATOMS: atom_id res chain seq x y z
N MET A 1 56.00 -5.94 -23.05
CA MET A 1 55.63 -4.96 -21.99
C MET A 1 54.40 -4.10 -22.32
N MET A 2 53.58 -4.44 -23.34
CA MET A 2 52.51 -3.55 -23.83
C MET A 2 51.07 -3.93 -23.41
N SER A 3 50.90 -4.94 -22.54
CA SER A 3 49.56 -5.44 -22.15
C SER A 3 49.00 -4.82 -20.86
N TRP A 4 49.85 -4.31 -19.96
CA TRP A 4 49.42 -3.79 -18.66
C TRP A 4 48.75 -2.41 -18.74
N LEU A 5 49.14 -1.58 -19.71
CA LEU A 5 48.51 -0.27 -19.95
C LEU A 5 47.09 -0.40 -20.52
N ALA A 6 46.84 -1.41 -21.36
CA ALA A 6 45.51 -1.67 -21.92
C ALA A 6 44.52 -2.15 -20.84
N THR A 7 44.96 -2.98 -19.90
CA THR A 7 44.14 -3.43 -18.76
C THR A 7 43.79 -2.30 -17.82
N LEU A 8 44.73 -1.38 -17.55
CA LEU A 8 44.49 -0.20 -16.72
C LEU A 8 43.51 0.77 -17.37
N VAL A 9 43.63 1.02 -18.68
CA VAL A 9 42.69 1.90 -19.41
C VAL A 9 41.30 1.27 -19.48
N ALA A 10 41.19 -0.04 -19.70
CA ALA A 10 39.91 -0.75 -19.68
C ALA A 10 39.25 -0.73 -18.28
N ALA A 11 40.03 -0.88 -17.21
CA ALA A 11 39.54 -0.78 -15.83
C ALA A 11 39.09 0.65 -15.47
N LEU A 12 39.78 1.67 -15.98
CA LEU A 12 39.43 3.07 -15.74
C LEU A 12 38.17 3.49 -16.52
N ILE A 13 38.05 3.04 -17.78
CA ILE A 13 36.86 3.29 -18.60
C ILE A 13 35.65 2.52 -18.05
N GLY A 14 35.81 1.26 -17.62
CA GLY A 14 34.77 0.48 -16.96
C GLY A 14 34.34 1.04 -15.61
N GLY A 15 35.28 1.56 -14.81
CA GLY A 15 35.00 2.21 -13.53
C GLY A 15 34.30 3.57 -13.67
N MET A 16 34.70 4.40 -14.64
CA MET A 16 34.06 5.71 -14.89
C MET A 16 32.67 5.58 -15.52
N SER A 17 32.46 4.63 -16.43
CA SER A 17 31.14 4.39 -17.02
C SER A 17 30.15 3.75 -16.04
N GLY A 18 30.63 2.86 -15.15
CA GLY A 18 29.85 2.36 -14.01
C GLY A 18 29.50 3.44 -12.98
N GLY A 19 30.45 4.33 -12.66
CA GLY A 19 30.27 5.40 -11.67
C GLY A 19 29.33 6.53 -12.09
N PHE A 20 29.24 6.84 -13.40
CA PHE A 20 28.29 7.85 -13.91
C PHE A 20 26.86 7.30 -14.09
N LEU A 21 26.72 6.01 -14.41
CA LEU A 21 25.42 5.38 -14.55
C LEU A 21 24.86 4.87 -13.21
N ALA A 22 25.70 4.61 -12.21
CA ALA A 22 25.27 4.14 -10.90
C ALA A 22 24.30 5.09 -10.18
N PRO A 23 24.50 6.43 -10.15
CA PRO A 23 23.54 7.37 -9.57
C PRO A 23 22.21 7.39 -10.32
N TRP A 24 22.23 7.26 -11.66
CA TRP A 24 21.02 7.28 -12.48
C TRP A 24 20.24 5.96 -12.37
N ALA A 25 20.94 4.83 -12.37
CA ALA A 25 20.38 3.51 -12.12
C ALA A 25 19.79 3.46 -10.71
N LYS A 26 20.53 3.91 -9.68
CA LYS A 26 20.07 3.98 -8.30
C LYS A 26 18.85 4.89 -8.15
N ALA A 27 18.88 6.11 -8.70
CA ALA A 27 17.72 7.01 -8.67
C ALA A 27 16.49 6.42 -9.40
N ARG A 28 16.70 5.65 -10.47
CA ARG A 28 15.63 4.95 -11.19
C ARG A 28 15.11 3.74 -10.41
N PHE A 29 15.98 3.01 -9.72
CA PHE A 29 15.61 1.91 -8.84
C PHE A 29 14.87 2.41 -7.60
N ASP A 30 15.38 3.44 -6.93
CA ASP A 30 14.77 4.08 -5.76
C ASP A 30 13.39 4.62 -6.13
N ARG A 31 13.26 5.36 -7.24
CA ARG A 31 11.96 5.86 -7.73
C ARG A 31 10.98 4.73 -8.12
N ARG A 32 11.47 3.61 -8.67
CA ARG A 32 10.62 2.43 -8.95
C ARG A 32 10.21 1.72 -7.67
N HIS A 33 11.11 1.65 -6.69
CA HIS A 33 10.85 1.03 -5.40
C HIS A 33 9.81 1.83 -4.61
N GLU A 34 9.95 3.16 -4.57
CA GLU A 34 8.97 4.09 -4.00
C GLU A 34 7.60 3.95 -4.66
N ARG A 35 7.55 3.88 -6.00
CA ARG A 35 6.31 3.65 -6.73
C ARG A 35 5.66 2.31 -6.35
N HIS A 36 6.40 1.20 -6.39
CA HIS A 36 5.83 -0.11 -6.06
C HIS A 36 5.35 -0.18 -4.61
N GLN A 37 6.09 0.44 -3.68
CA GLN A 37 5.70 0.53 -2.29
C GLN A 37 4.43 1.37 -2.10
N ALA A 38 4.28 2.48 -2.83
CA ALA A 38 3.05 3.29 -2.82
C ALA A 38 1.84 2.50 -3.34
N PHE A 39 2.00 1.73 -4.43
CA PHE A 39 0.95 0.83 -4.93
C PHE A 39 0.57 -0.23 -3.89
N ASP A 40 1.55 -0.88 -3.26
CA ASP A 40 1.30 -1.91 -2.25
C ASP A 40 0.59 -1.35 -1.00
N ARG A 41 0.98 -0.14 -0.56
CA ARG A 41 0.29 0.57 0.52
C ARG A 41 -1.15 0.91 0.14
N ALA A 42 -1.38 1.47 -1.05
CA ALA A 42 -2.71 1.82 -1.53
C ALA A 42 -3.62 0.58 -1.62
N ILE A 43 -3.15 -0.51 -2.23
CA ILE A 43 -3.90 -1.77 -2.33
C ILE A 43 -4.23 -2.32 -0.93
N THR A 44 -3.27 -2.29 -0.01
CA THR A 44 -3.47 -2.78 1.37
C THR A 44 -4.48 -1.91 2.11
N ALA A 45 -4.42 -0.59 1.95
CA ALA A 45 -5.35 0.33 2.59
C ALA A 45 -6.78 0.19 2.07
N VAL A 46 -6.98 0.06 0.74
CA VAL A 46 -8.32 -0.21 0.17
C VAL A 46 -8.87 -1.55 0.68
N LYS A 47 -8.03 -2.58 0.78
CA LYS A 47 -8.43 -3.88 1.36
C LYS A 47 -8.79 -3.79 2.84
N ALA A 48 -8.13 -2.93 3.61
CA ALA A 48 -8.47 -2.71 5.01
C ALA A 48 -9.87 -2.12 5.17
N VAL A 49 -10.27 -1.19 4.28
CA VAL A 49 -11.63 -0.65 4.25
C VAL A 49 -12.64 -1.73 3.90
N LEU A 50 -12.36 -2.54 2.87
CA LEU A 50 -13.17 -3.71 2.50
C LEU A 50 -13.39 -4.66 3.69
N TYR A 51 -12.32 -4.98 4.41
CA TYR A 51 -12.39 -5.84 5.59
C TYR A 51 -13.26 -5.21 6.69
N ALA A 52 -13.06 -3.92 7.00
CA ALA A 52 -13.84 -3.20 8.00
C ALA A 52 -15.32 -3.12 7.62
N TYR A 53 -15.63 -2.97 6.33
CA TYR A 53 -17.00 -3.00 5.79
C TYR A 53 -17.66 -4.36 6.04
N THR A 54 -16.97 -5.46 5.72
CA THR A 54 -17.48 -6.83 5.87
C THR A 54 -17.38 -7.38 7.30
N ALA A 55 -16.76 -6.65 8.23
CA ALA A 55 -16.54 -7.13 9.59
C ALA A 55 -17.87 -7.42 10.29
N PRO A 56 -17.97 -8.49 11.10
CA PRO A 56 -19.19 -8.83 11.82
C PRO A 56 -19.66 -7.68 12.72
N SER A 57 -20.94 -7.34 12.66
CA SER A 57 -21.60 -6.39 13.56
C SER A 57 -22.11 -7.05 14.84
N HIS A 58 -22.26 -8.38 14.83
CA HIS A 58 -22.70 -9.19 15.94
C HIS A 58 -21.90 -10.49 15.97
N VAL A 59 -21.58 -10.96 17.17
CA VAL A 59 -20.96 -12.26 17.42
C VAL A 59 -21.75 -12.93 18.53
N ASP A 60 -22.23 -14.15 18.26
CA ASP A 60 -22.98 -14.94 19.23
C ASP A 60 -22.11 -15.27 20.46
N ARG A 61 -22.68 -15.20 21.66
CA ARG A 61 -21.98 -15.52 22.91
C ARG A 61 -21.41 -16.94 22.93
N SER A 62 -22.06 -17.88 22.25
CA SER A 62 -21.57 -19.26 22.10
C SER A 62 -20.20 -19.34 21.43
N HIS A 63 -19.81 -18.33 20.64
CA HIS A 63 -18.51 -18.29 19.95
C HIS A 63 -17.40 -17.61 20.76
N ILE A 64 -17.72 -16.80 21.78
CA ILE A 64 -16.75 -16.01 22.57
C ILE A 64 -16.70 -16.40 24.05
N GLY A 65 -17.62 -17.25 24.51
CA GLY A 65 -17.72 -17.72 25.89
C GLY A 65 -18.50 -16.78 26.81
N ASP A 66 -18.73 -17.22 28.05
CA ASP A 66 -19.54 -16.51 29.06
C ASP A 66 -18.68 -15.82 30.12
N SER A 67 -17.76 -14.97 29.68
CA SER A 67 -16.93 -14.16 30.57
C SER A 67 -17.37 -12.70 30.55
N THR A 68 -17.07 -11.94 31.62
CA THR A 68 -17.29 -10.48 31.65
C THR A 68 -16.62 -9.78 30.48
N TYR A 69 -15.41 -10.24 30.10
CA TYR A 69 -14.70 -9.76 28.92
C TYR A 69 -15.46 -9.99 27.61
N ALA A 70 -16.10 -11.15 27.45
CA ALA A 70 -16.91 -11.45 26.27
C ALA A 70 -18.15 -10.55 26.17
N GLN A 71 -18.75 -10.19 27.31
CA GLN A 71 -19.85 -9.22 27.35
C GLN A 71 -19.37 -7.81 26.95
N GLU A 72 -18.28 -7.34 27.57
CA GLU A 72 -17.67 -6.05 27.21
C GLU A 72 -17.26 -6.00 25.73
N PHE A 73 -16.72 -7.09 25.19
CA PHE A 73 -16.38 -7.20 23.78
C PHE A 73 -17.61 -7.06 22.88
N ALA A 74 -18.70 -7.78 23.19
CA ALA A 74 -19.94 -7.72 22.41
C ALA A 74 -20.55 -6.31 22.45
N ASP A 75 -20.55 -5.66 23.62
CA ASP A 75 -21.08 -4.31 23.81
C ASP A 75 -20.27 -3.26 23.04
N GLN A 76 -18.96 -3.43 22.96
CA GLN A 76 -18.05 -2.51 22.26
C GLN A 76 -17.87 -2.84 20.77
N LEU A 77 -18.35 -3.99 20.30
CA LEU A 77 -18.07 -4.48 18.95
C LEU A 77 -18.49 -3.49 17.87
N LEU A 78 -19.70 -2.94 17.99
CA LEU A 78 -20.23 -1.99 17.01
C LEU A 78 -19.40 -0.69 16.99
N THR A 79 -19.09 -0.14 18.16
CA THR A 79 -18.27 1.07 18.29
C THR A 79 -16.89 0.86 17.69
N ARG A 80 -16.20 -0.22 18.08
CA ARG A 80 -14.87 -0.57 17.55
C ARG A 80 -14.89 -0.81 16.04
N ARG A 81 -15.97 -1.39 15.51
CA ARG A 81 -16.12 -1.59 14.06
C ARG A 81 -16.21 -0.26 13.33
N VAL A 82 -17.00 0.68 13.84
CA VAL A 82 -17.15 2.02 13.25
C VAL A 82 -15.83 2.80 13.32
N GLU A 83 -15.14 2.77 14.45
CA GLU A 83 -13.83 3.41 14.61
C GLU A 83 -12.81 2.86 13.61
N ARG A 84 -12.71 1.52 13.50
CA ARG A 84 -11.82 0.87 12.52
C ARG A 84 -12.19 1.21 11.08
N PHE A 85 -13.48 1.33 10.78
CA PHE A 85 -13.93 1.73 9.46
C PHE A 85 -13.47 3.16 9.11
N PHE A 86 -13.61 4.10 10.05
CA PHE A 86 -13.14 5.47 9.88
C PHE A 86 -11.62 5.55 9.73
N GLU A 87 -10.87 4.86 10.59
CA GLU A 87 -9.41 4.80 10.52
C GLU A 87 -8.92 4.21 9.19
N ALA A 88 -9.52 3.09 8.76
CA ALA A 88 -9.19 2.47 7.48
C ALA A 88 -9.51 3.39 6.30
N THR A 89 -10.65 4.10 6.35
CA THR A 89 -11.05 5.03 5.28
C THR A 89 -10.09 6.21 5.19
N TYR A 90 -9.67 6.77 6.33
CA TYR A 90 -8.66 7.83 6.35
C TYR A 90 -7.31 7.33 5.81
N GLY A 91 -6.86 6.15 6.25
CA GLY A 91 -5.63 5.52 5.78
C GLY A 91 -5.64 5.23 4.27
N MET A 92 -6.77 4.80 3.73
CA MET A 92 -6.96 4.62 2.28
C MET A 92 -6.79 5.93 1.52
N ARG A 93 -7.43 7.00 1.98
CA ARG A 93 -7.35 8.32 1.34
C ARG A 93 -5.93 8.86 1.34
N GLN A 94 -5.23 8.73 2.46
CA GLN A 94 -3.82 9.11 2.56
C GLN A 94 -2.95 8.28 1.60
N ALA A 95 -3.13 6.95 1.55
CA ALA A 95 -2.35 6.09 0.67
C ALA A 95 -2.61 6.37 -0.83
N ILE A 96 -3.85 6.73 -1.19
CA ILE A 96 -4.17 7.16 -2.56
C ILE A 96 -3.50 8.50 -2.87
N ALA A 97 -3.51 9.47 -1.94
CA ALA A 97 -2.83 10.74 -2.11
C ALA A 97 -1.29 10.57 -2.25
N GLU A 98 -0.69 9.65 -1.50
CA GLU A 98 0.73 9.27 -1.65
C GLU A 98 1.02 8.65 -3.03
N LEU A 99 0.03 8.00 -3.65
CA LEU A 99 0.15 7.37 -4.96
C LEU A 99 -0.04 8.34 -6.14
N GLU A 100 -0.78 9.44 -5.95
CA GLU A 100 -1.10 10.42 -7.00
C GLU A 100 0.11 10.92 -7.84
N PRO A 101 1.32 11.14 -7.28
CA PRO A 101 2.50 11.52 -8.06
C PRO A 101 2.93 10.47 -9.10
N HIS A 102 2.52 9.21 -8.92
CA HIS A 102 2.88 8.09 -9.77
C HIS A 102 1.73 7.58 -10.63
N TYR A 103 0.51 7.66 -10.12
CA TYR A 103 -0.68 7.15 -10.78
C TYR A 103 -1.94 7.88 -10.30
N LYS A 104 -2.75 8.38 -11.23
CA LYS A 104 -4.03 9.00 -10.92
C LYS A 104 -5.10 7.91 -10.75
N VAL A 105 -5.47 7.65 -9.50
CA VAL A 105 -6.56 6.73 -9.16
C VAL A 105 -7.90 7.35 -9.57
N VAL A 106 -8.81 6.55 -10.13
CA VAL A 106 -10.14 7.00 -10.56
C VAL A 106 -11.12 6.61 -9.47
N TRP A 107 -11.51 7.57 -8.64
CA TRP A 107 -12.46 7.38 -7.54
C TRP A 107 -13.10 8.72 -7.17
N ASN A 108 -14.17 8.70 -6.36
CA ASN A 108 -14.85 9.89 -5.90
C ASN A 108 -14.34 10.31 -4.50
N PRO A 109 -13.50 11.36 -4.39
CA PRO A 109 -12.98 11.80 -3.09
C PRO A 109 -14.03 12.46 -2.21
N ASP A 110 -15.12 12.98 -2.76
CA ASP A 110 -16.16 13.68 -2.00
C ASP A 110 -17.10 12.71 -1.27
N GLN A 111 -17.16 11.46 -1.73
CA GLN A 111 -17.93 10.40 -1.07
C GLN A 111 -17.18 9.85 0.13
N PHE A 112 -17.74 10.08 1.31
CA PHE A 112 -17.16 9.57 2.55
C PHE A 112 -17.04 8.04 2.57
N GLN A 113 -18.09 7.36 2.11
CA GLN A 113 -18.19 5.91 2.07
C GLN A 113 -18.36 5.45 0.62
N LEU A 114 -17.46 4.55 0.21
CA LEU A 114 -17.58 3.81 -1.05
C LEU A 114 -18.32 2.49 -0.80
N THR A 115 -19.01 1.99 -1.81
CA THR A 115 -19.64 0.66 -1.75
C THR A 115 -18.58 -0.45 -1.81
N GLU A 116 -18.98 -1.67 -1.44
CA GLU A 116 -18.10 -2.84 -1.52
C GLU A 116 -17.62 -3.07 -2.97
N GLU A 117 -18.51 -2.89 -3.96
CA GLU A 117 -18.20 -3.03 -5.38
C GLU A 117 -17.19 -1.98 -5.85
N GLU A 118 -17.36 -0.73 -5.43
CA GLU A 118 -16.43 0.37 -5.75
C GLU A 118 -15.04 0.11 -5.16
N LEU A 119 -14.97 -0.37 -3.91
CA LEU A 119 -13.71 -0.74 -3.28
C LEU A 119 -13.04 -1.93 -3.99
N LYS A 120 -13.80 -2.96 -4.40
CA LYS A 120 -13.28 -4.08 -5.19
C LYS A 120 -12.73 -3.60 -6.53
N HIS A 121 -13.47 -2.73 -7.22
CA HIS A 121 -13.04 -2.15 -8.47
C HIS A 121 -11.74 -1.35 -8.32
N LEU A 122 -11.60 -0.59 -7.23
CA LEU A 122 -10.36 0.13 -6.90
C LEU A 122 -9.17 -0.80 -6.69
N VAL A 123 -9.37 -1.91 -5.97
CA VAL A 123 -8.31 -2.92 -5.80
C VAL A 123 -7.85 -3.47 -7.15
N ASP A 124 -8.79 -3.79 -8.04
CA ASP A 124 -8.48 -4.36 -9.34
C ASP A 124 -7.81 -3.34 -10.26
N GLN A 125 -8.27 -2.09 -10.26
CA GLN A 125 -7.62 -0.98 -10.94
C GLN A 125 -6.15 -0.83 -10.51
N LEU A 126 -5.90 -0.81 -9.19
CA LEU A 126 -4.54 -0.66 -8.65
C LEU A 126 -3.64 -1.86 -8.97
N LYS A 127 -4.18 -3.08 -8.96
CA LYS A 127 -3.43 -4.28 -9.35
C LYS A 127 -3.04 -4.28 -10.83
N MET A 128 -3.94 -3.84 -11.71
CA MET A 128 -3.67 -3.76 -13.15
C MET A 128 -2.65 -2.66 -13.48
N ALA A 129 -2.59 -1.59 -12.68
CA ALA A 129 -1.70 -0.45 -12.88
C ALA A 129 -0.31 -0.57 -12.22
N ARG A 130 -0.15 -1.51 -11.27
CA ARG A 130 1.10 -1.84 -10.60
C ARG A 130 2.16 -2.35 -11.59
#